data_AF-A0A519SPM9-F1
#
_entry.id   AF-A0A519SPM9-F1
#
_cell.length_a   1.000
_cell.length_b   1.000
_cell.length_c   1.000
_cell.angle_alpha   90.00
_cell.angle_beta   90.00
_cell.angle_gamma   90.00
#
_symmetry.space_group_name_H-M   'P 1'
#
loop_
_entity.id
_entity.type
_entity.pdbx_description
1 polymer ?
#
loop_
_entity_poly.entity_id
_entity_poly.type
_entity_poly.pdbx_seq_one_letter_code
_entity_poly.pdbx_strand_id
1 'polypeptide(L)'
;MNARQLGKEAQLATLLAADVNATKLQVTKQMYGTGSEANQTAMLRLRGRMQDKLLNHLFFLDHSDSRLFLSRRYQVECFDLLYKGTILYLEGEYNLSERLLRKCLRLAEQGEFTSYAELACQRLRIIYSEQRQQQQYDLINKKLAKLRQTQACEDEAELMDTQVRLTMTRPVAARRALPQKMPTYIEEAERLHRKAGTFTTFLALYRLRMVQAELAGRYDDIIRYTTAATQLLRQGKLNERRFDQRFNQFVSVYAHLRSRQYKAGLKLAEVYAADFHPTSSNWFYFYEHYILLALHAGDYNQALRLLHVAQKNPSFPKQRPAAQERWELLQAYVEFVQPAEALPTRRRNQLALFASLTVPEYTRDKRGHNVAILVLQLLHYLRQRELEPVLARLERLRKYQQRHLRDAATLRSRLLLRLLVLLPEVNFDPVLLAKRGQNLLLQLSQAPMTGEADAEVEIIPYEQLWTLTLGILKNGAPQ
;
A
#
# COMPACT_ATOMS: atom_id res chain seq x y z
N MET A 1 -37.39 -6.11 -27.99
CA MET A 1 -36.38 -7.17 -27.85
C MET A 1 -36.36 -7.62 -26.40
N ASN A 2 -36.82 -8.85 -26.13
CA ASN A 2 -36.92 -9.41 -24.77
C ASN A 2 -35.56 -9.43 -24.08
N ALA A 3 -35.44 -8.73 -22.96
CA ALA A 3 -34.31 -8.86 -22.06
C ALA A 3 -34.29 -10.31 -21.55
N ARG A 4 -33.34 -11.13 -22.04
CA ARG A 4 -33.11 -12.47 -21.51
C ARG A 4 -32.90 -12.34 -20.01
N GLN A 5 -33.80 -12.93 -19.23
CA GLN A 5 -33.65 -13.04 -17.78
C GLN A 5 -32.29 -13.66 -17.49
N LEU A 6 -31.44 -12.92 -16.76
CA LEU A 6 -30.15 -13.42 -16.30
C LEU A 6 -30.37 -14.71 -15.51
N GLY A 7 -29.56 -15.74 -15.74
CA GLY A 7 -29.60 -16.96 -14.93
C GLY A 7 -29.37 -16.67 -13.45
N LYS A 8 -29.86 -17.53 -12.55
CA LYS A 8 -29.80 -17.31 -11.09
C LYS A 8 -28.38 -17.07 -10.58
N GLU A 9 -27.37 -17.69 -11.19
CA GLU A 9 -25.95 -17.47 -10.85
C GLU A 9 -25.50 -16.05 -11.21
N ALA A 10 -25.91 -15.54 -12.37
CA ALA A 10 -25.57 -14.19 -12.83
C ALA A 10 -26.33 -13.12 -12.02
N GLN A 11 -27.58 -13.39 -11.65
CA GLN A 11 -28.35 -12.56 -10.73
C GLN A 11 -27.66 -12.48 -9.36
N LEU A 12 -27.26 -13.63 -8.80
CA LEU A 12 -26.53 -13.67 -7.53
C LEU A 12 -25.21 -12.89 -7.60
N ALA A 13 -24.43 -13.08 -8.66
CA ALA A 13 -23.18 -12.35 -8.86
C ALA A 13 -23.41 -10.82 -8.94
N THR A 14 -24.46 -10.39 -9.64
CA THR A 14 -24.82 -8.97 -9.78
C THR A 14 -25.25 -8.36 -8.45
N LEU A 15 -26.06 -9.08 -7.67
CA LEU A 15 -26.49 -8.64 -6.34
C LEU A 15 -25.29 -8.48 -5.39
N LEU A 16 -24.39 -9.46 -5.36
CA LEU A 16 -23.19 -9.41 -4.51
C LEU A 16 -22.19 -8.32 -4.97
N ALA A 17 -22.13 -8.03 -6.27
CA ALA A 17 -21.31 -6.95 -6.80
C ALA A 17 -21.89 -5.56 -6.50
N ALA A 18 -23.22 -5.46 -6.38
CA ALA A 18 -23.92 -4.21 -6.07
C ALA A 18 -23.84 -3.86 -4.57
N ASP A 19 -23.90 -4.85 -3.68
CA ASP A 19 -23.77 -4.65 -2.24
C ASP A 19 -22.90 -5.73 -1.59
N VAL A 20 -21.65 -5.35 -1.30
CA VAL A 20 -20.65 -6.23 -0.66
C VAL A 20 -21.00 -6.50 0.81
N ASN A 21 -21.87 -5.69 1.42
CA ASN A 21 -22.27 -5.83 2.82
C ASN A 21 -23.59 -6.57 3.01
N ALA A 22 -24.23 -7.03 1.92
CA ALA A 22 -25.49 -7.73 1.99
C ALA A 22 -25.36 -9.02 2.81
N THR A 23 -26.22 -9.17 3.83
CA THR A 23 -26.24 -10.39 4.65
C THR A 23 -26.75 -11.59 3.85
N LYS A 24 -26.32 -12.80 4.22
CA LYS A 24 -26.82 -14.05 3.61
C LYS A 24 -28.35 -14.09 3.57
N LEU A 25 -29.02 -13.65 4.64
CA LEU A 25 -30.47 -13.64 4.74
C LEU A 25 -31.12 -12.63 3.78
N GLN A 26 -30.56 -11.42 3.65
CA GLN A 26 -31.04 -10.41 2.71
C GLN A 26 -30.93 -10.89 1.26
N VAL A 27 -29.77 -11.43 0.88
CA VAL A 27 -29.57 -11.97 -0.47
C VAL A 27 -30.49 -13.16 -0.74
N THR A 28 -30.70 -14.04 0.25
CA THR A 28 -31.62 -15.18 0.12
C THR A 28 -33.05 -14.71 -0.11
N LYS A 29 -33.52 -13.72 0.66
CA LYS A 29 -34.86 -13.14 0.48
C LYS A 29 -35.00 -12.44 -0.87
N GLN A 30 -33.99 -11.74 -1.35
CA GLN A 30 -34.01 -11.10 -2.68
C GLN A 30 -34.04 -12.14 -3.81
N MET A 31 -33.33 -13.26 -3.66
CA MET A 31 -33.26 -14.30 -4.68
C MET A 31 -34.46 -15.26 -4.70
N TYR A 32 -35.08 -15.53 -3.54
CA TYR A 32 -36.09 -16.58 -3.37
C TYR A 32 -37.39 -16.11 -2.69
N GLY A 33 -37.53 -14.81 -2.42
CA GLY A 33 -38.70 -14.20 -1.78
C GLY A 33 -38.77 -14.38 -0.25
N THR A 34 -38.34 -15.53 0.29
CA THR A 34 -38.38 -15.81 1.73
C THR A 34 -37.09 -16.43 2.24
N GLY A 35 -36.83 -16.28 3.55
CA GLY A 35 -35.63 -16.80 4.22
C GLY A 35 -35.80 -18.19 4.83
N SER A 36 -36.70 -19.03 4.29
CA SER A 36 -36.96 -20.39 4.81
C SER A 36 -35.70 -21.26 4.79
N GLU A 37 -35.66 -22.30 5.64
CA GLU A 37 -34.53 -23.24 5.71
C GLU A 37 -34.26 -23.92 4.34
N ALA A 38 -35.33 -24.26 3.62
CA ALA A 38 -35.25 -24.77 2.25
C ALA A 38 -34.58 -23.77 1.29
N ASN A 39 -34.94 -22.49 1.35
CA ASN A 39 -34.34 -21.44 0.52
C ASN A 39 -32.88 -21.15 0.90
N GLN A 40 -32.54 -21.22 2.19
CA GLN A 40 -31.15 -21.10 2.62
C GLN A 40 -30.29 -22.26 2.10
N THR A 41 -30.84 -23.47 2.05
CA THR A 41 -30.17 -24.64 1.46
C THR A 41 -30.02 -24.49 -0.05
N ALA A 42 -31.06 -24.04 -0.74
CA ALA A 42 -31.01 -23.74 -2.18
C ALA A 42 -29.96 -22.66 -2.50
N MET A 43 -29.85 -21.63 -1.65
CA MET A 43 -28.88 -20.56 -1.76
C MET A 43 -27.44 -21.06 -1.61
N LEU A 44 -27.17 -22.00 -0.69
CA LEU A 44 -25.85 -22.64 -0.56
C LEU A 44 -25.47 -23.40 -1.84
N ARG A 45 -26.40 -24.17 -2.41
CA ARG A 45 -26.18 -24.88 -3.69
C ARG A 45 -25.96 -23.90 -4.85
N LEU A 46 -26.73 -22.82 -4.92
CA LEU A 46 -26.57 -21.78 -5.93
C LEU A 46 -25.20 -21.11 -5.83
N ARG A 47 -24.75 -20.80 -4.62
CA ARG A 47 -23.41 -20.26 -4.38
C ARG A 47 -22.32 -21.20 -4.89
N GLY A 48 -22.42 -22.51 -4.59
CA GLY A 48 -21.48 -23.52 -5.10
C GLY A 48 -21.40 -23.51 -6.63
N ARG A 49 -22.54 -23.64 -7.30
CA ARG A 49 -22.60 -23.61 -8.78
C ARG A 49 -22.07 -22.30 -9.38
N MET A 50 -22.36 -21.16 -8.74
CA MET A 50 -21.82 -19.87 -9.16
C MET A 50 -20.29 -19.84 -9.02
N GLN A 51 -19.75 -20.35 -7.90
CA GLN A 51 -18.30 -20.44 -7.70
C GLN A 51 -17.65 -21.34 -8.75
N ASP A 52 -18.21 -22.52 -9.03
CA ASP A 52 -17.70 -23.42 -10.08
C ASP A 52 -17.70 -22.74 -11.45
N LYS A 53 -18.78 -22.03 -11.78
CA LYS A 53 -18.87 -21.27 -13.03
C LYS A 53 -17.82 -20.17 -13.11
N LEU A 54 -17.59 -19.44 -12.02
CA LEU A 54 -16.55 -18.39 -11.95
C LEU A 54 -15.14 -18.98 -12.08
N LEU A 55 -14.88 -20.14 -11.48
CA LEU A 55 -13.61 -20.85 -11.64
C LEU A 55 -13.38 -21.29 -13.09
N ASN A 56 -14.42 -21.79 -13.77
CA ASN A 56 -14.34 -22.11 -15.19
C ASN A 56 -14.08 -20.87 -16.06
N HIS A 57 -14.59 -19.70 -15.65
CA HIS A 57 -14.31 -18.45 -16.36
C HIS A 57 -12.85 -18.00 -16.26
N LEU A 58 -12.06 -18.52 -15.31
CA LEU A 58 -10.63 -18.20 -15.21
C LEU A 58 -9.85 -18.59 -16.47
N PHE A 59 -10.27 -19.65 -17.18
CA PHE A 59 -9.65 -20.11 -18.42
C PHE A 59 -9.90 -19.18 -19.63
N PHE A 60 -10.84 -18.24 -19.50
CA PHE A 60 -11.22 -17.30 -20.56
C PHE A 60 -10.85 -15.85 -20.22
N LEU A 61 -10.05 -15.64 -19.17
CA LEU A 61 -9.60 -14.30 -18.81
C LEU A 61 -8.66 -13.75 -19.88
N ASP A 62 -8.90 -12.50 -20.26
CA ASP A 62 -7.99 -11.77 -21.13
C ASP A 62 -6.79 -11.25 -20.32
N HIS A 63 -5.63 -11.84 -20.57
CA HIS A 63 -4.37 -11.44 -19.94
C HIS A 63 -3.63 -10.34 -20.71
N SER A 64 -4.18 -9.81 -21.80
CA SER A 64 -3.57 -8.69 -22.54
C SER A 64 -3.79 -7.34 -21.84
N ASP A 65 -4.74 -7.27 -20.91
CA ASP A 65 -5.11 -6.07 -20.16
C ASP A 65 -3.90 -5.36 -19.53
N SER A 66 -3.68 -4.11 -19.94
CA SER A 66 -2.58 -3.26 -19.49
C SER A 66 -2.66 -2.88 -18.01
N ARG A 67 -3.83 -3.05 -17.38
CA ARG A 67 -4.02 -2.84 -15.94
C ARG A 67 -3.33 -3.92 -15.11
N LEU A 68 -3.14 -5.13 -15.67
CA LEU A 68 -2.45 -6.22 -15.00
C LEU A 68 -0.95 -5.98 -14.96
N PHE A 69 -0.29 -6.37 -13.87
CA PHE A 69 1.17 -6.37 -13.78
C PHE A 69 1.76 -7.16 -14.95
N LEU A 70 2.73 -6.56 -15.65
CA LEU A 70 3.37 -7.17 -16.81
C LEU A 70 3.89 -8.58 -16.48
N SER A 71 4.54 -8.74 -15.32
CA SER A 71 5.03 -10.03 -14.84
C SER A 71 3.93 -11.09 -14.70
N ARG A 72 2.75 -10.71 -14.20
CA ARG A 72 1.62 -11.64 -14.04
C ARG A 72 1.09 -12.12 -15.38
N ARG A 73 1.11 -11.28 -16.42
CA ARG A 73 0.68 -11.67 -17.76
C ARG A 73 1.56 -12.79 -18.32
N TYR A 74 2.88 -12.61 -18.24
CA TYR A 74 3.84 -13.65 -18.64
C TYR A 74 3.77 -14.90 -17.76
N GLN A 75 3.61 -14.74 -16.45
CA GLN A 75 3.48 -15.86 -15.52
C GLN A 75 2.25 -16.72 -15.82
N VAL A 76 1.10 -16.10 -16.10
CA VAL A 76 -0.12 -16.83 -16.45
C VAL A 76 0.01 -17.49 -17.82
N GLU A 77 0.66 -16.87 -18.80
CA GLU A 77 0.93 -17.53 -20.09
C GLU A 77 1.84 -18.76 -19.92
N CYS A 78 2.89 -18.69 -19.08
CA CYS A 78 3.69 -19.88 -18.74
C CYS A 78 2.82 -20.99 -18.12
N PHE A 79 1.93 -20.64 -17.19
CA PHE A 79 1.02 -21.58 -16.55
C PHE A 79 0.07 -22.25 -17.56
N ASP A 80 -0.55 -21.46 -18.45
CA ASP A 80 -1.45 -21.95 -19.49
C ASP A 80 -0.74 -22.91 -20.46
N LEU A 81 0.47 -22.57 -20.91
CA LEU A 81 1.27 -23.43 -21.79
C LEU A 81 1.68 -24.74 -21.11
N LEU A 82 2.08 -24.69 -19.84
CA LEU A 82 2.40 -25.89 -19.06
C LEU A 82 1.18 -26.79 -18.89
N TYR A 83 0.03 -26.20 -18.56
CA TYR A 83 -1.21 -26.94 -18.36
C TYR A 83 -1.65 -27.64 -19.66
N LYS A 84 -1.76 -26.89 -20.76
CA LYS A 84 -2.11 -27.44 -22.08
C LYS A 84 -1.11 -28.48 -22.56
N GLY A 85 0.19 -28.22 -22.42
CA GLY A 85 1.24 -29.17 -22.77
C GLY A 85 1.15 -30.46 -21.95
N THR A 86 0.83 -30.35 -20.66
CA THR A 86 0.65 -31.51 -19.77
C THR A 86 -0.59 -32.33 -20.16
N ILE A 87 -1.72 -31.69 -20.43
CA ILE A 87 -2.94 -32.41 -20.88
C ILE A 87 -2.66 -33.16 -22.18
N LEU A 88 -2.09 -32.50 -23.18
CA LEU A 88 -1.80 -33.14 -24.47
C LEU A 88 -0.86 -34.34 -24.31
N TYR A 89 0.15 -34.23 -23.44
CA TYR A 89 1.01 -35.36 -23.12
C TYR A 89 0.23 -36.54 -22.51
N LEU A 90 -0.67 -36.27 -21.56
CA LEU A 90 -1.50 -37.31 -20.92
C LEU A 90 -2.47 -37.98 -21.91
N GLU A 91 -2.90 -37.26 -22.94
CA GLU A 91 -3.73 -37.77 -24.05
C GLU A 91 -2.90 -38.45 -25.16
N GLY A 92 -1.57 -38.53 -25.03
CA GLY A 92 -0.67 -39.16 -26.01
C GLY A 92 -0.23 -38.26 -27.18
N GLU A 93 -0.61 -36.97 -27.17
CA GLU A 93 -0.25 -35.98 -28.21
C GLU A 93 1.12 -35.34 -27.94
N TYR A 94 2.19 -36.07 -28.25
CA TYR A 94 3.55 -35.66 -27.89
C TYR A 94 4.11 -34.48 -28.69
N ASN A 95 3.84 -34.40 -30.00
CA ASN A 95 4.44 -33.38 -30.87
C ASN A 95 3.97 -31.96 -30.50
N LEU A 96 2.66 -31.80 -30.29
CA LEU A 96 2.10 -30.51 -29.89
C LEU A 96 2.46 -30.19 -28.44
N SER A 97 2.48 -31.19 -27.55
CA SER A 97 2.94 -31.03 -26.17
C SER A 97 4.37 -30.48 -26.13
N GLU A 98 5.30 -31.09 -26.86
CA GLU A 98 6.70 -30.64 -26.97
C GLU A 98 6.78 -29.18 -27.44
N ARG A 99 6.03 -28.83 -28.51
CA ARG A 99 6.01 -27.47 -29.05
C ARG A 99 5.54 -26.45 -28.02
N LEU A 100 4.48 -26.74 -27.27
CA LEU A 100 3.97 -25.84 -26.23
C LEU A 100 4.95 -25.72 -25.05
N LEU A 101 5.57 -26.82 -24.62
CA LEU A 101 6.55 -26.82 -23.53
C LEU A 101 7.83 -26.08 -23.92
N ARG A 102 8.31 -26.22 -25.17
CA ARG A 102 9.43 -25.39 -25.68
C ARG A 102 9.06 -23.91 -25.72
N LYS A 103 7.83 -23.56 -26.09
CA LYS A 103 7.35 -22.17 -26.02
C LYS A 103 7.34 -21.67 -24.57
N CYS A 104 6.82 -22.46 -23.63
CA CYS A 104 6.84 -22.13 -22.20
C CYS A 104 8.26 -21.92 -21.70
N LEU A 105 9.19 -22.82 -22.02
CA LEU A 105 10.59 -22.72 -21.60
C LEU A 105 11.22 -21.41 -22.07
N ARG A 106 11.06 -21.06 -23.36
CA ARG A 106 11.56 -19.78 -23.88
C ARG A 106 10.95 -18.57 -23.17
N LEU A 107 9.64 -18.59 -22.93
CA LEU A 107 8.94 -17.50 -22.25
C LEU A 107 9.42 -17.36 -20.80
N ALA A 108 9.56 -18.48 -20.11
CA ALA A 108 10.02 -18.56 -18.73
C ALA A 108 11.46 -18.04 -18.62
N GLU A 109 12.36 -18.40 -19.53
CA GLU A 109 13.74 -17.90 -19.54
C GLU A 109 13.81 -16.40 -19.80
N GLN A 110 13.04 -15.89 -20.78
CA GLN A 110 13.01 -14.45 -21.05
C GLN A 110 12.44 -13.64 -19.88
N GLY A 111 11.54 -14.22 -19.08
CA GLY A 111 11.00 -13.61 -17.86
C GLY A 111 11.69 -14.03 -16.55
N GLU A 112 12.81 -14.76 -16.63
CA GLU A 112 13.55 -15.30 -15.48
C GLU A 112 12.67 -16.06 -14.46
N PHE A 113 11.66 -16.76 -14.98
CA PHE A 113 10.74 -17.60 -14.23
C PHE A 113 11.32 -19.01 -14.05
N THR A 114 12.38 -19.12 -13.24
CA THR A 114 13.20 -20.35 -13.10
C THR A 114 12.36 -21.60 -12.77
N SER A 115 11.39 -21.50 -11.85
CA SER A 115 10.53 -22.63 -11.48
C SER A 115 9.68 -23.15 -12.65
N TYR A 116 9.16 -22.25 -13.50
CA TYR A 116 8.40 -22.64 -14.70
C TYR A 116 9.32 -23.20 -15.79
N ALA A 117 10.55 -22.68 -15.91
CA ALA A 117 11.56 -23.24 -16.80
C ALA A 117 11.99 -24.65 -16.36
N GLU A 118 12.13 -24.90 -15.05
CA GLU A 118 12.43 -26.21 -14.46
C GLU A 118 11.32 -27.20 -14.79
N LEU A 119 10.06 -26.84 -14.52
CA LEU A 119 8.90 -27.69 -14.81
C LEU A 119 8.78 -28.02 -16.31
N ALA A 120 9.00 -27.03 -17.18
CA ALA A 120 9.00 -27.26 -18.62
C ALA A 120 10.11 -28.22 -19.04
N CYS A 121 11.33 -28.05 -18.52
CA CYS A 121 12.44 -28.97 -18.76
C CYS A 121 12.15 -30.39 -18.23
N GLN A 122 11.52 -30.50 -17.05
CA GLN A 122 11.14 -31.79 -16.47
C GLN A 122 10.18 -32.56 -17.40
N ARG A 123 9.16 -31.89 -17.93
CA ARG A 123 8.19 -32.49 -18.86
C ARG A 123 8.83 -32.84 -20.21
N LEU A 124 9.64 -31.94 -20.78
CA LEU A 124 10.37 -32.20 -22.02
C LEU A 124 11.31 -33.41 -21.89
N ARG A 125 11.98 -33.59 -20.75
CA ARG A 125 12.83 -34.75 -20.49
C ARG A 125 12.06 -36.07 -20.57
N ILE A 126 10.83 -36.10 -20.04
CA ILE A 126 9.96 -37.29 -20.11
C ILE A 126 9.59 -37.57 -21.57
N ILE A 127 9.14 -36.55 -22.31
CA ILE A 127 8.78 -36.67 -23.72
C ILE A 127 9.96 -37.19 -24.57
N TYR A 128 11.15 -36.62 -24.41
CA TYR A 128 12.32 -37.06 -25.16
C TYR A 128 12.76 -38.48 -24.81
N SER A 129 12.56 -38.91 -23.56
CA SER A 129 12.78 -40.29 -23.15
C SER A 129 11.82 -41.25 -23.85
N GLU A 130 10.52 -40.92 -23.87
CA GLU A 130 9.49 -41.76 -24.51
C GLU A 130 9.66 -41.82 -26.03
N GLN A 131 10.03 -40.71 -26.65
CA GLN A 131 10.32 -40.64 -28.09
C GLN A 131 11.73 -41.13 -28.47
N ARG A 132 12.54 -41.59 -27.51
CA ARG A 132 13.93 -42.09 -27.72
C ARG A 132 14.86 -41.05 -28.38
N GLN A 133 14.63 -39.76 -28.12
CA GLN A 133 15.45 -38.65 -28.65
C GLN A 133 16.66 -38.38 -27.74
N GLN A 134 17.67 -39.25 -27.78
CA GLN A 134 18.83 -39.23 -26.86
C GLN A 134 19.53 -37.86 -26.76
N GLN A 135 19.84 -37.23 -27.89
CA GLN A 135 20.56 -35.94 -27.90
C GLN A 135 19.76 -34.81 -27.22
N GLN A 136 18.45 -34.75 -27.45
CA GLN A 136 17.57 -33.76 -26.83
C GLN A 136 17.40 -34.04 -25.33
N TYR A 137 17.32 -35.33 -24.96
CA TYR A 137 17.29 -35.77 -23.58
C TYR A 137 18.52 -35.30 -22.80
N ASP A 138 19.73 -35.52 -23.32
CA ASP A 138 20.97 -35.14 -22.63
C ASP A 138 21.09 -33.62 -22.48
N LEU A 139 20.72 -32.87 -23.53
CA LEU A 139 20.69 -31.40 -23.51
C LEU A 139 19.73 -30.89 -22.42
N ILE A 140 18.49 -31.39 -22.39
CA ILE A 140 17.49 -30.90 -21.45
C ILE A 140 17.82 -31.33 -20.01
N ASN A 141 18.43 -32.51 -19.82
CA ASN A 141 18.80 -32.99 -18.49
C ASN A 141 19.94 -32.14 -17.89
N LYS A 142 20.93 -31.75 -18.69
CA LYS A 142 21.97 -30.80 -18.28
C LYS A 142 21.39 -29.44 -17.90
N LYS A 143 20.45 -28.93 -18.71
CA LYS A 143 19.75 -27.67 -18.44
C LYS A 143 18.92 -27.73 -17.16
N LEU A 144 18.18 -28.82 -16.96
CA LEU A 144 17.38 -29.08 -15.76
C LEU A 144 18.24 -29.07 -14.49
N ALA A 145 19.41 -29.71 -14.52
CA ALA A 145 20.33 -29.71 -13.39
C ALA A 145 20.80 -28.29 -13.01
N LYS A 146 21.15 -27.46 -14.00
CA LYS A 146 21.53 -26.05 -13.77
C LYS A 146 20.37 -25.22 -13.22
N LEU A 147 19.16 -25.40 -13.76
CA LEU A 147 17.97 -24.71 -13.29
C LEU A 147 17.67 -25.06 -11.82
N ARG A 148 17.79 -26.33 -11.43
CA ARG A 148 17.58 -26.75 -10.02
C ARG A 148 18.59 -26.14 -9.05
N GLN A 149 19.86 -26.05 -9.44
CA GLN A 149 20.87 -25.36 -8.63
C GLN A 149 20.58 -23.87 -8.47
N THR A 150 20.11 -23.23 -9.55
CA THR A 150 19.71 -21.83 -9.56
C THR A 150 18.50 -21.61 -8.66
N GLN A 151 17.47 -22.44 -8.84
CA GLN A 151 16.23 -22.40 -8.07
C GLN A 151 16.48 -22.61 -6.58
N ALA A 152 17.38 -23.51 -6.19
CA ALA A 152 17.74 -23.68 -4.78
C ALA A 152 18.25 -22.38 -4.14
N CYS A 153 19.03 -21.58 -4.88
CA CYS A 153 19.50 -20.28 -4.39
C CYS A 153 18.36 -19.24 -4.35
N GLU A 154 17.43 -19.29 -5.31
CA GLU A 154 16.25 -18.43 -5.34
C GLU A 154 15.31 -18.72 -4.17
N ASP A 155 14.99 -19.99 -3.93
CA ASP A 155 14.12 -20.45 -2.85
C ASP A 155 14.67 -20.03 -1.48
N GLU A 156 15.99 -20.15 -1.27
CA GLU A 156 16.65 -19.72 -0.04
C GLU A 156 16.55 -18.20 0.16
N ALA A 157 16.77 -17.41 -0.90
CA ALA A 157 16.64 -15.95 -0.86
C ALA A 157 15.18 -15.50 -0.62
N GLU A 158 14.21 -16.13 -1.29
CA GLU A 158 12.79 -15.84 -1.10
C GLU A 158 12.28 -16.23 0.29
N LEU A 159 12.80 -17.31 0.87
CA LEU A 159 12.50 -17.73 2.23
C LEU A 159 12.89 -16.64 3.24
N MET A 160 14.11 -16.09 3.12
CA MET A 160 14.59 -15.00 3.96
C MET A 160 13.72 -13.74 3.82
N ASP A 161 13.48 -13.28 2.58
CA ASP A 161 12.62 -12.12 2.29
C ASP A 161 11.21 -12.32 2.87
N THR A 162 10.62 -13.51 2.70
CA THR A 162 9.29 -13.83 3.22
C THR A 162 9.27 -13.89 4.75
N GLN A 163 10.29 -14.45 5.40
CA GLN A 163 10.40 -14.49 6.86
C GLN A 163 10.51 -13.08 7.46
N VAL A 164 11.29 -12.21 6.82
CA VAL A 164 11.43 -10.80 7.21
C VAL A 164 10.10 -10.07 7.06
N ARG A 165 9.43 -10.19 5.91
CA ARG A 165 8.09 -9.60 5.71
C ARG A 165 7.06 -10.09 6.72
N LEU A 166 7.04 -11.40 6.99
CA LEU A 166 6.14 -11.97 8.00
C LEU A 166 6.44 -11.41 9.39
N THR A 167 7.71 -11.15 9.71
CA THR A 167 8.09 -10.51 10.97
C THR A 167 7.66 -9.04 11.01
N MET A 168 7.68 -8.34 9.87
CA MET A 168 7.22 -6.95 9.76
C MET A 168 5.71 -6.77 9.96
N THR A 169 4.89 -7.81 9.76
CA THR A 169 3.45 -7.76 10.09
C THR A 169 3.15 -8.05 11.56
N ARG A 170 4.15 -8.52 12.33
CA ARG A 170 3.99 -8.84 13.76
C ARG A 170 4.04 -7.57 14.63
N PRO A 171 3.58 -7.67 15.90
CA PRO A 171 3.62 -6.53 16.83
C PRO A 171 5.03 -5.93 17.01
N VAL A 172 5.08 -4.67 17.45
CA VAL A 172 6.32 -3.89 17.68
C VAL A 172 7.43 -4.68 18.37
N ALA A 173 7.10 -5.48 19.40
CA ALA A 173 8.07 -6.31 20.12
C ALA A 173 8.84 -7.28 19.20
N ALA A 174 8.17 -7.93 18.25
CA ALA A 174 8.82 -8.84 17.30
C ALA A 174 9.71 -8.07 16.30
N ARG A 175 9.26 -6.87 15.88
CA ARG A 175 10.02 -6.00 14.97
C ARG A 175 11.29 -5.44 15.62
N ARG A 176 11.29 -5.17 16.92
CA ARG A 176 12.47 -4.65 17.66
C ARG A 176 13.67 -5.60 17.66
N ALA A 177 13.45 -6.91 17.55
CA ALA A 177 14.53 -7.90 17.48
C ALA A 177 15.11 -8.08 16.06
N LEU A 178 14.41 -7.60 15.03
CA LEU A 178 14.77 -7.81 13.63
C LEU A 178 16.05 -7.05 13.20
N PRO A 179 16.29 -5.78 13.59
CA PRO A 179 17.49 -5.04 13.20
C PRO A 179 18.81 -5.76 13.48
N GLN A 180 18.89 -6.55 14.57
CA GLN A 180 20.08 -7.32 14.92
C GLN A 180 20.37 -8.47 13.95
N LYS A 181 19.33 -9.03 13.30
CA LYS A 181 19.45 -10.14 12.36
C LYS A 181 19.63 -9.69 10.90
N MET A 182 19.21 -8.47 10.57
CA MET A 182 19.24 -7.95 9.20
C MET A 182 20.62 -7.97 8.53
N PRO A 183 21.75 -7.62 9.21
CA PRO A 183 23.06 -7.68 8.57
C PRO A 183 23.40 -9.07 8.03
N THR A 184 23.16 -10.12 8.82
CA THR A 184 23.39 -11.52 8.41
C THR A 184 22.49 -11.91 7.24
N TYR A 185 21.21 -11.54 7.26
CA TYR A 185 20.31 -11.83 6.13
C TYR A 185 20.74 -11.12 4.84
N ILE A 186 21.26 -9.90 4.93
CA ILE A 186 21.73 -9.15 3.76
C ILE A 186 23.00 -9.76 3.20
N GLU A 187 23.99 -10.09 4.05
CA GLU A 187 25.24 -10.73 3.62
C GLU A 187 24.96 -12.07 2.90
N GLU A 188 24.04 -12.85 3.45
CA GLU A 188 23.65 -14.13 2.88
C GLU A 188 22.88 -13.95 1.55
N ALA A 189 21.93 -13.01 1.49
CA ALA A 189 21.26 -12.66 0.24
C ALA A 189 22.22 -12.13 -0.84
N GLU A 190 23.26 -11.38 -0.46
CA GLU A 190 24.33 -10.94 -1.37
C GLU A 190 25.16 -12.11 -1.88
N ARG A 191 25.46 -13.10 -1.03
CA ARG A 191 26.15 -14.33 -1.43
C ARG A 191 25.31 -15.11 -2.44
N LEU A 192 24.01 -15.31 -2.17
CA LEU A 192 23.08 -15.99 -3.07
C LEU A 192 22.91 -15.25 -4.39
N HIS A 193 22.76 -13.93 -4.36
CA HIS A 193 22.65 -13.13 -5.58
C HIS A 193 23.93 -13.17 -6.41
N ARG A 194 25.12 -13.11 -5.80
CA ARG A 194 26.39 -13.29 -6.53
C ARG A 194 26.51 -14.68 -7.18
N LYS A 195 25.98 -15.71 -6.53
CA LYS A 195 26.02 -17.09 -7.03
C LYS A 195 25.03 -17.34 -8.17
N ALA A 196 23.79 -16.88 -8.04
CA ALA A 196 22.72 -17.17 -8.99
C ALA A 196 22.57 -16.11 -10.09
N GLY A 197 22.77 -14.83 -9.76
CA GLY A 197 22.68 -13.71 -10.68
C GLY A 197 21.29 -13.48 -11.28
N THR A 198 20.22 -13.94 -10.61
CA THR A 198 18.85 -13.88 -11.14
C THR A 198 18.05 -12.70 -10.60
N PHE A 199 16.97 -12.33 -11.29
CA PHE A 199 16.01 -11.34 -10.83
C PHE A 199 15.41 -11.69 -9.47
N THR A 200 15.13 -12.96 -9.20
CA THR A 200 14.53 -13.40 -7.93
C THR A 200 15.46 -13.11 -6.75
N THR A 201 16.74 -13.49 -6.87
CA THR A 201 17.74 -13.21 -5.83
C THR A 201 18.04 -11.72 -5.69
N PHE A 202 18.05 -10.98 -6.80
CA PHE A 202 18.12 -9.51 -6.78
C PHE A 202 16.95 -8.91 -6.00
N LEU A 203 15.71 -9.34 -6.29
CA LEU A 203 14.51 -8.78 -5.69
C LEU A 203 14.45 -9.05 -4.18
N ALA A 204 14.84 -10.25 -3.75
CA ALA A 204 14.96 -10.59 -2.34
C ALA A 204 15.98 -9.67 -1.63
N LEU A 205 17.19 -9.54 -2.18
CA LEU A 205 18.22 -8.64 -1.64
C LEU A 205 17.76 -7.18 -1.61
N TYR A 206 17.14 -6.71 -2.69
CA TYR A 206 16.60 -5.36 -2.80
C TYR A 206 15.58 -5.07 -1.69
N ARG A 207 14.64 -5.99 -1.45
CA ARG A 207 13.64 -5.87 -0.38
C ARG A 207 14.24 -5.92 1.01
N LEU A 208 15.19 -6.82 1.26
CA LEU A 208 15.88 -6.89 2.55
C LEU A 208 16.62 -5.58 2.86
N ARG A 209 17.29 -4.98 1.87
CA ARG A 209 17.95 -3.68 2.02
C ARG A 209 16.96 -2.54 2.30
N MET A 210 15.81 -2.53 1.63
CA MET A 210 14.74 -1.55 1.92
C MET A 210 14.25 -1.68 3.36
N VAL A 211 13.90 -2.89 3.81
CA VAL A 211 13.42 -3.12 5.18
C VAL A 211 14.48 -2.73 6.22
N GLN A 212 15.76 -3.03 6.00
CA GLN A 212 16.83 -2.60 6.90
C GLN A 212 16.90 -1.08 6.99
N ALA A 213 16.81 -0.38 5.86
CA ALA A 213 16.83 1.07 5.81
C ALA A 213 15.60 1.70 6.50
N GLU A 214 14.40 1.13 6.29
CA GLU A 214 13.16 1.56 6.96
C GLU A 214 13.24 1.40 8.48
N LEU A 215 13.74 0.25 8.96
CA LEU A 215 13.94 -0.02 10.39
C LEU A 215 14.96 0.93 11.02
N ALA A 216 16.01 1.28 10.28
CA ALA A 216 17.05 2.21 10.72
C ALA A 216 16.68 3.69 10.53
N GLY A 217 15.54 3.99 9.89
CA GLY A 217 15.16 5.36 9.51
C GLY A 217 16.06 6.00 8.45
N ARG A 218 16.86 5.21 7.73
CA ARG A 218 17.79 5.67 6.69
C ARG A 218 17.11 5.78 5.33
N TYR A 219 16.12 6.66 5.22
CA TYR A 219 15.33 6.82 4.00
C TYR A 219 16.14 7.31 2.79
N ASP A 220 17.27 8.01 3.02
CA ASP A 220 18.18 8.39 1.93
C ASP A 220 18.81 7.16 1.24
N ASP A 221 19.06 6.08 1.97
CA ASP A 221 19.52 4.83 1.38
C ASP A 221 18.45 4.21 0.48
N ILE A 222 17.16 4.33 0.85
CA ILE A 222 16.05 3.88 0.00
C ILE A 222 15.97 4.69 -1.30
N ILE A 223 16.19 6.01 -1.23
CA ILE A 223 16.29 6.86 -2.42
C ILE A 223 17.45 6.39 -3.32
N ARG A 224 18.60 6.07 -2.74
CA ARG A 224 19.74 5.52 -3.49
C ARG A 224 19.41 4.17 -4.12
N TYR A 225 18.80 3.25 -3.39
CA TYR A 225 18.45 1.92 -3.89
C TYR A 225 17.41 1.98 -5.03
N THR A 226 16.35 2.77 -4.87
CA THR A 226 15.32 2.95 -5.91
C THR A 226 15.87 3.61 -7.18
N THR A 227 16.80 4.56 -7.02
CA THR A 227 17.52 5.21 -8.14
C THR A 227 18.43 4.21 -8.85
N ALA A 228 19.23 3.45 -8.10
CA ALA A 228 20.11 2.42 -8.65
C ALA A 228 19.32 1.34 -9.39
N ALA A 229 18.19 0.87 -8.84
CA ALA A 229 17.33 -0.09 -9.51
C ALA A 229 16.77 0.45 -10.84
N THR A 230 16.33 1.71 -10.87
CA THR A 230 15.88 2.37 -12.11
C THR A 230 17.01 2.45 -13.14
N GLN A 231 18.24 2.73 -12.70
CA GLN A 231 19.40 2.76 -13.59
C GLN A 231 19.76 1.38 -14.14
N LEU A 232 19.73 0.34 -13.31
CA LEU A 232 19.96 -1.04 -13.75
C LEU A 232 18.89 -1.49 -14.76
N LEU A 233 17.62 -1.11 -14.54
CA LEU A 233 16.54 -1.34 -15.49
C LEU A 233 16.83 -0.67 -16.83
N ARG A 234 17.17 0.62 -16.84
CA ARG A 234 17.52 1.37 -18.08
C ARG A 234 18.74 0.81 -18.81
N GLN A 235 19.67 0.18 -18.10
CA GLN A 235 20.84 -0.48 -18.67
C GLN A 235 20.56 -1.89 -19.19
N GLY A 236 19.31 -2.39 -19.09
CA GLY A 236 18.95 -3.76 -19.46
C GLY A 236 19.52 -4.83 -18.52
N LYS A 237 19.97 -4.44 -17.32
CA LYS A 237 20.53 -5.35 -16.30
C LYS A 237 19.48 -5.88 -15.33
N LEU A 238 18.26 -5.33 -15.36
CA LEU A 238 17.09 -5.89 -14.68
C LEU A 238 16.04 -6.29 -15.69
N ASN A 239 15.36 -7.39 -15.40
CA ASN A 239 14.33 -7.91 -16.26
C ASN A 239 13.09 -6.98 -16.26
N GLU A 240 12.87 -6.28 -17.37
CA GLU A 240 11.74 -5.35 -17.55
C GLU A 240 10.37 -6.02 -17.42
N ARG A 241 10.29 -7.32 -17.72
CA ARG A 241 9.04 -8.09 -17.61
C ARG A 241 8.68 -8.38 -16.16
N ARG A 242 9.67 -8.32 -15.26
CA ARG A 242 9.52 -8.68 -13.85
C ARG A 242 9.53 -7.49 -12.92
N PHE A 243 10.33 -6.47 -13.22
CA PHE A 243 10.51 -5.32 -12.34
C PHE A 243 9.27 -4.43 -12.32
N ASP A 244 8.72 -4.19 -11.12
CA ASP A 244 7.58 -3.31 -10.94
C ASP A 244 8.05 -1.87 -10.74
N GLN A 245 8.17 -1.13 -11.84
CA GLN A 245 8.59 0.27 -11.83
C GLN A 245 7.66 1.14 -10.97
N ARG A 246 6.36 0.84 -10.92
CA ARG A 246 5.38 1.62 -10.14
C ARG A 246 5.61 1.46 -8.65
N PHE A 247 5.87 0.24 -8.19
CA PHE A 247 6.28 0.00 -6.81
C PHE A 247 7.58 0.75 -6.49
N ASN A 248 8.57 0.70 -7.38
CA ASN A 248 9.83 1.40 -7.19
C ASN A 248 9.66 2.94 -7.07
N GLN A 249 8.82 3.52 -7.93
CA GLN A 249 8.47 4.95 -7.91
C GLN A 249 7.73 5.34 -6.63
N PHE A 250 6.77 4.53 -6.20
CA PHE A 250 6.06 4.75 -4.94
C PHE A 250 7.01 4.77 -3.75
N VAL A 251 7.89 3.76 -3.64
CA VAL A 251 8.88 3.68 -2.54
C VAL A 251 9.83 4.88 -2.57
N SER A 252 10.22 5.35 -3.76
CA SER A 252 11.03 6.57 -3.90
C SER A 252 10.30 7.81 -3.36
N VAL A 253 9.05 8.03 -3.77
CA VAL A 253 8.19 9.14 -3.29
C VAL A 253 8.02 9.09 -1.77
N TYR A 254 7.75 7.89 -1.25
CA TYR A 254 7.64 7.64 0.17
C TYR A 254 8.93 7.98 0.94
N ALA A 255 10.08 7.54 0.44
CA ALA A 255 11.38 7.82 1.06
C ALA A 255 11.70 9.33 1.08
N HIS A 256 11.33 10.09 0.04
CA HIS A 256 11.47 11.56 0.03
C HIS A 256 10.59 12.23 1.09
N LEU A 257 9.36 11.75 1.29
CA LEU A 257 8.48 12.24 2.35
C LEU A 257 9.11 12.01 3.73
N ARG A 258 9.65 10.81 3.96
CA ARG A 258 10.21 10.42 5.26
C ARG A 258 11.57 11.03 5.59
N SER A 259 12.38 11.35 4.57
CA SER A 259 13.66 12.07 4.68
C SER A 259 13.50 13.61 4.70
N ARG A 260 12.27 14.12 4.75
CA ARG A 260 11.95 15.57 4.70
C ARG A 260 12.40 16.29 3.42
N GLN A 261 12.62 15.54 2.33
CA GLN A 261 12.97 16.08 1.01
C GLN A 261 11.71 16.41 0.20
N TYR A 262 10.79 17.19 0.78
CA TYR A 262 9.41 17.35 0.28
C TYR A 262 9.34 17.92 -1.14
N LYS A 263 10.07 19.00 -1.43
CA LYS A 263 10.06 19.65 -2.75
C LYS A 263 10.60 18.74 -3.86
N ALA A 264 11.63 17.94 -3.56
CA ALA A 264 12.18 16.98 -4.51
C ALA A 264 11.20 15.82 -4.74
N GLY A 265 10.65 15.25 -3.67
CA GLY A 265 9.63 14.21 -3.73
C GLY A 265 8.38 14.65 -4.51
N LEU A 266 7.94 15.89 -4.32
CA LEU A 266 6.77 16.47 -4.98
C LEU A 266 6.96 16.54 -6.51
N LYS A 267 8.13 16.99 -6.98
CA LYS A 267 8.49 17.00 -8.40
C LYS A 267 8.51 15.59 -9.01
N LEU A 268 9.06 14.62 -8.28
CA LEU A 268 9.08 13.22 -8.72
C LEU A 268 7.68 12.62 -8.77
N ALA A 269 6.85 12.91 -7.75
CA ALA A 269 5.49 12.41 -7.68
C ALA A 269 4.63 12.93 -8.84
N GLU A 270 4.85 14.18 -9.28
CA GLU A 270 4.19 14.74 -10.46
C GLU A 270 4.50 13.94 -11.73
N VAL A 271 5.76 13.57 -11.95
CA VAL A 271 6.18 12.77 -13.10
C VAL A 271 5.63 11.35 -13.00
N TYR A 272 5.75 10.71 -11.83
CA TYR A 272 5.36 9.32 -11.65
C TYR A 272 3.85 9.09 -11.63
N ALA A 273 3.03 10.11 -11.37
CA ALA A 273 1.58 9.99 -11.34
C ALA A 273 0.98 9.38 -12.63
N ALA A 274 1.61 9.63 -13.78
CA ALA A 274 1.17 9.12 -15.08
C ALA A 274 1.24 7.58 -15.20
N ASP A 275 2.11 6.92 -14.44
CA ASP A 275 2.32 5.47 -14.53
C ASP A 275 1.29 4.65 -13.74
N PHE A 276 0.48 5.30 -12.89
CA PHE A 276 -0.54 4.65 -12.08
C PHE A 276 -1.90 4.71 -12.76
N HIS A 277 -2.57 3.56 -12.87
CA HIS A 277 -3.89 3.50 -13.50
C HIS A 277 -4.99 4.04 -12.56
N PRO A 278 -5.82 5.03 -12.96
CA PRO A 278 -6.79 5.70 -12.08
C PRO A 278 -7.83 4.79 -11.42
N THR A 279 -8.09 3.61 -11.98
CA THR A 279 -9.06 2.67 -11.38
C THR A 279 -8.45 1.76 -10.30
N SER A 280 -7.12 1.78 -10.12
CA SER A 280 -6.41 0.88 -9.21
C SER A 280 -6.33 1.45 -7.79
N SER A 281 -6.41 0.60 -6.77
CA SER A 281 -6.19 1.05 -5.37
C SER A 281 -4.79 1.64 -5.16
N ASN A 282 -3.79 1.17 -5.92
CA ASN A 282 -2.42 1.70 -5.85
C ASN A 282 -2.37 3.17 -6.29
N TRP A 283 -3.20 3.60 -7.24
CA TRP A 283 -3.30 4.99 -7.66
C TRP A 283 -3.78 5.88 -6.51
N PHE A 284 -4.85 5.48 -5.81
CA PHE A 284 -5.33 6.23 -4.64
C PHE A 284 -4.28 6.27 -3.54
N TYR A 285 -3.62 5.15 -3.25
CA TYR A 285 -2.57 5.11 -2.23
C TYR A 285 -1.36 5.98 -2.58
N PHE A 286 -0.98 6.04 -3.86
CA PHE A 286 0.04 6.97 -4.36
C PHE A 286 -0.40 8.43 -4.20
N TYR A 287 -1.64 8.77 -4.56
CA TYR A 287 -2.17 10.13 -4.42
C TYR A 287 -2.32 10.58 -2.96
N GLU A 288 -2.60 9.67 -2.01
CA GLU A 288 -2.53 9.97 -0.57
C GLU A 288 -1.14 10.55 -0.21
N HIS A 289 -0.06 9.89 -0.66
CA HIS A 289 1.31 10.32 -0.40
C HIS A 289 1.72 11.56 -1.19
N TYR A 290 1.20 11.72 -2.41
CA TYR A 290 1.43 12.91 -3.21
C TYR A 290 0.81 14.15 -2.55
N ILE A 291 -0.41 14.03 -2.02
CA ILE A 291 -1.04 15.10 -1.23
C ILE A 291 -0.25 15.38 0.05
N LEU A 292 0.21 14.34 0.77
CA LEU A 292 1.06 14.52 1.95
C LEU A 292 2.35 15.29 1.62
N LEU A 293 3.01 15.00 0.50
CA LEU A 293 4.16 15.77 0.06
C LEU A 293 3.82 17.24 -0.19
N ALA A 294 2.68 17.53 -0.83
CA ALA A 294 2.24 18.90 -1.07
C ALA A 294 1.97 19.65 0.24
N LEU A 295 1.27 19.00 1.18
CA LEU A 295 1.02 19.54 2.53
C LEU A 295 2.32 19.80 3.28
N HIS A 296 3.27 18.85 3.26
CA HIS A 296 4.57 19.00 3.91
C HIS A 296 5.46 20.04 3.25
N ALA A 297 5.35 20.23 1.94
CA ALA A 297 6.02 21.30 1.21
C ALA A 297 5.39 22.69 1.45
N GLY A 298 4.23 22.76 2.12
CA GLY A 298 3.46 23.99 2.32
C GLY A 298 2.66 24.45 1.09
N ASP A 299 2.55 23.64 0.04
CA ASP A 299 1.74 23.94 -1.15
C ASP A 299 0.30 23.43 -0.96
N TYR A 300 -0.45 24.13 -0.11
CA TYR A 300 -1.83 23.81 0.20
C TYR A 300 -2.78 23.91 -1.01
N ASN A 301 -2.42 24.73 -2.00
CA ASN A 301 -3.18 24.86 -3.24
C ASN A 301 -3.03 23.61 -4.12
N GLN A 302 -1.81 23.08 -4.24
CA GLN A 302 -1.59 21.82 -4.95
C GLN A 302 -2.26 20.66 -4.22
N ALA A 303 -2.17 20.60 -2.89
CA ALA A 303 -2.87 19.58 -2.10
C ALA A 303 -4.40 19.58 -2.38
N LEU A 304 -5.02 20.76 -2.44
CA LEU A 304 -6.44 20.90 -2.80
C LEU A 304 -6.74 20.44 -4.23
N ARG A 305 -5.91 20.80 -5.21
CA ARG A 305 -6.08 20.34 -6.61
C ARG A 305 -5.99 18.81 -6.70
N LEU A 306 -5.00 18.20 -6.07
CA LEU A 306 -4.79 16.75 -6.06
C LEU A 306 -5.96 16.02 -5.37
N LEU A 307 -6.46 16.55 -4.26
CA LEU A 307 -7.65 16.03 -3.59
C LEU A 307 -8.87 16.02 -4.52
N HIS A 308 -9.12 17.11 -5.25
CA HIS A 308 -10.21 17.18 -6.22
C HIS A 308 -10.06 16.18 -7.36
N VAL A 309 -8.82 15.96 -7.85
CA VAL A 309 -8.55 14.94 -8.87
C VAL A 309 -8.92 13.54 -8.35
N ALA A 310 -8.55 13.22 -7.10
CA ALA A 310 -8.89 11.94 -6.47
C ALA A 310 -10.40 11.77 -6.26
N GLN A 311 -11.09 12.79 -5.75
CA GLN A 311 -12.53 12.73 -5.44
C GLN A 311 -13.41 12.65 -6.70
N LYS A 312 -12.99 13.25 -7.81
CA LYS A 312 -13.72 13.17 -9.10
C LYS A 312 -13.61 11.80 -9.77
N ASN A 313 -12.71 10.92 -9.29
CA ASN A 313 -12.51 9.61 -9.87
C ASN A 313 -13.68 8.66 -9.52
N PRO A 314 -14.34 8.01 -10.50
CA PRO A 314 -15.46 7.09 -10.25
C PRO A 314 -15.13 5.87 -9.38
N SER A 315 -13.85 5.53 -9.23
CA SER A 315 -13.39 4.46 -8.35
C SER A 315 -13.14 4.90 -6.91
N PHE A 316 -13.22 6.20 -6.60
CA PHE A 316 -13.06 6.73 -5.24
C PHE A 316 -14.07 6.15 -4.24
N PRO A 317 -15.39 6.15 -4.49
CA PRO A 317 -16.36 5.57 -3.55
C PRO A 317 -16.22 4.04 -3.41
N LYS A 318 -15.48 3.38 -4.30
CA LYS A 318 -15.24 1.93 -4.29
C LYS A 318 -14.02 1.54 -3.44
N GLN A 319 -13.33 2.51 -2.83
CA GLN A 319 -12.22 2.20 -1.94
C GLN A 319 -12.70 1.48 -0.67
N ARG A 320 -11.80 0.72 -0.04
CA ARG A 320 -12.10 0.00 1.20
C ARG A 320 -12.42 0.99 2.33
N PRO A 321 -13.25 0.61 3.32
CA PRO A 321 -13.63 1.51 4.44
C PRO A 321 -12.43 2.15 5.13
N ALA A 322 -11.39 1.37 5.46
CA ALA A 322 -10.18 1.90 6.09
C ALA A 322 -9.42 2.93 5.22
N ALA A 323 -9.54 2.86 3.89
CA ALA A 323 -8.98 3.87 3.00
C ALA A 323 -9.87 5.12 2.95
N GLN A 324 -11.19 4.95 2.88
CA GLN A 324 -12.13 6.06 2.93
C GLN A 324 -11.93 6.91 4.20
N GLU A 325 -11.76 6.28 5.36
CA GLU A 325 -11.47 6.97 6.62
C GLU A 325 -10.18 7.81 6.56
N ARG A 326 -9.10 7.28 5.95
CA ARG A 326 -7.85 8.05 5.76
C ARG A 326 -8.05 9.23 4.83
N TRP A 327 -8.80 9.04 3.75
CA TRP A 327 -9.14 10.10 2.80
C TRP A 327 -10.02 11.19 3.43
N GLU A 328 -10.97 10.83 4.28
CA GLU A 328 -11.80 11.79 5.03
C GLU A 328 -10.94 12.65 5.95
N LEU A 329 -10.02 12.05 6.69
CA LEU A 329 -9.11 12.79 7.56
C LEU A 329 -8.16 13.69 6.74
N LEU A 330 -7.60 13.18 5.66
CA LEU A 330 -6.73 13.94 4.76
C LEU A 330 -7.48 15.13 4.15
N GLN A 331 -8.71 14.90 3.67
CA GLN A 331 -9.61 15.94 3.17
C GLN A 331 -9.86 17.00 4.24
N ALA A 332 -10.18 16.60 5.46
CA ALA A 332 -10.48 17.53 6.53
C ALA A 332 -9.30 18.47 6.83
N TYR A 333 -8.06 17.98 6.77
CA TYR A 333 -6.86 18.81 6.87
C TYR A 333 -6.65 19.72 5.66
N VAL A 334 -6.79 19.21 4.44
CA VAL A 334 -6.65 19.99 3.19
C VAL A 334 -7.66 21.13 3.15
N GLU A 335 -8.91 20.87 3.54
CA GLU A 335 -9.97 21.86 3.64
C GLU A 335 -9.70 22.83 4.80
N PHE A 336 -9.25 22.33 5.96
CA PHE A 336 -8.95 23.18 7.11
C PHE A 336 -7.88 24.24 6.81
N VAL A 337 -6.86 23.94 6.01
CA VAL A 337 -5.84 24.95 5.67
C VAL A 337 -6.29 25.99 4.65
N GLN A 338 -7.46 25.81 4.01
CA GLN A 338 -8.01 26.81 3.10
C GLN A 338 -8.63 27.98 3.88
N PRO A 339 -8.68 29.18 3.27
CA PRO A 339 -9.51 30.28 3.76
C PRO A 339 -10.96 29.81 3.94
N ALA A 340 -11.60 30.21 5.04
CA ALA A 340 -12.96 29.75 5.37
C ALA A 340 -13.98 30.16 4.31
N GLU A 341 -13.77 31.31 3.67
CA GLU A 341 -14.61 31.85 2.60
C GLU A 341 -14.50 31.03 1.31
N ALA A 342 -13.36 30.38 1.08
CA ALA A 342 -13.12 29.56 -0.12
C ALA A 342 -13.87 28.23 -0.10
N LEU A 343 -14.36 27.80 1.07
CA LEU A 343 -15.12 26.56 1.23
C LEU A 343 -16.63 26.80 1.07
N PRO A 344 -17.35 25.96 0.30
CA PRO A 344 -18.81 25.96 0.29
C PRO A 344 -19.40 25.74 1.69
N THR A 345 -20.53 26.38 2.02
CA THR A 345 -21.18 26.28 3.34
C THR A 345 -21.44 24.82 3.75
N ARG A 346 -21.87 23.97 2.81
CA ARG A 346 -22.08 22.53 3.06
C ARG A 346 -20.80 21.85 3.55
N ARG A 347 -19.65 22.17 2.96
CA ARG A 347 -18.35 21.61 3.37
C ARG A 347 -17.91 22.13 4.73
N ARG A 348 -18.11 23.43 4.99
CA ARG A 348 -17.87 23.99 6.34
C ARG A 348 -18.68 23.26 7.42
N ASN A 349 -19.96 22.98 7.14
CA ASN A 349 -20.82 22.23 8.07
C ASN A 349 -20.36 20.77 8.25
N GLN A 350 -19.88 20.12 7.19
CA GLN A 350 -19.31 18.76 7.28
C GLN A 350 -18.03 18.73 8.12
N LEU A 351 -17.15 19.70 7.94
CA LEU A 351 -15.93 19.84 8.75
C LEU A 351 -16.27 20.10 10.22
N ALA A 352 -17.26 20.97 10.48
CA ALA A 352 -17.75 21.22 11.83
C ALA A 352 -18.34 19.97 12.48
N LEU A 353 -19.14 19.20 11.72
CA LEU A 353 -19.66 17.92 12.19
C LEU A 353 -18.52 16.94 12.51
N PHE A 354 -17.53 16.80 11.63
CA PHE A 354 -16.35 15.96 11.87
C PHE A 354 -15.59 16.39 13.13
N ALA A 355 -15.43 17.70 13.33
CA ALA A 355 -14.76 18.26 14.50
C ALA A 355 -15.58 18.06 15.80
N SER A 356 -16.91 18.11 15.70
CA SER A 356 -17.82 17.92 16.83
C SER A 356 -18.01 16.47 17.24
N LEU A 357 -17.79 15.51 16.34
CA LEU A 357 -17.85 14.10 16.65
C LEU A 357 -16.92 13.77 17.83
N THR A 358 -17.50 13.16 18.87
CA THR A 358 -16.72 12.49 19.89
C THR A 358 -16.09 11.29 19.22
N VAL A 359 -14.82 11.42 18.85
CA VAL A 359 -13.90 10.34 18.48
C VAL A 359 -14.27 9.13 19.35
N PRO A 360 -14.92 8.06 18.80
CA PRO A 360 -15.17 6.85 19.56
C PRO A 360 -13.83 6.39 20.16
N GLU A 361 -13.84 5.74 21.32
CA GLU A 361 -12.62 5.11 21.83
C GLU A 361 -12.11 4.12 20.78
N TYR A 362 -11.19 4.58 19.93
CA TYR A 362 -10.87 3.90 18.69
C TYR A 362 -10.07 2.64 18.98
N THR A 363 -10.43 1.59 18.24
CA THR A 363 -9.82 0.27 18.29
C THR A 363 -8.29 0.34 18.14
N ARG A 364 -7.61 -0.56 18.82
CA ARG A 364 -6.14 -0.69 18.95
C ARG A 364 -5.37 -0.62 17.61
N ASP A 365 -6.02 -0.89 16.49
CA ASP A 365 -5.47 -0.90 15.13
C ASP A 365 -5.32 0.49 14.48
N LYS A 366 -5.83 1.58 15.09
CA LYS A 366 -5.86 2.94 14.48
C LYS A 366 -4.89 3.96 15.11
N ARG A 367 -3.90 3.51 15.90
CA ARG A 367 -3.01 4.40 16.71
C ARG A 367 -2.36 5.55 15.93
N GLY A 368 -2.03 5.38 14.65
CA GLY A 368 -1.26 6.37 13.87
C GLY A 368 -2.00 7.66 13.48
N HIS A 369 -3.34 7.71 13.58
CA HIS A 369 -4.14 8.89 13.15
C HIS A 369 -4.84 9.62 14.30
N ASN A 370 -4.82 9.07 15.52
CA ASN A 370 -5.56 9.62 16.65
C ASN A 370 -5.08 11.03 17.03
N VAL A 371 -3.76 11.24 17.06
CA VAL A 371 -3.18 12.56 17.33
C VAL A 371 -3.62 13.57 16.27
N ALA A 372 -3.60 13.20 14.99
CA ALA A 372 -4.03 14.08 13.91
C ALA A 372 -5.52 14.47 14.05
N ILE A 373 -6.41 13.56 14.44
CA ILE A 373 -7.82 13.89 14.67
C ILE A 373 -7.96 14.87 15.84
N LEU A 374 -7.34 14.57 16.98
CA LEU A 374 -7.46 15.41 18.18
C LEU A 374 -6.91 16.83 17.97
N VAL A 375 -5.79 16.94 17.25
CA VAL A 375 -5.21 18.24 16.88
C VAL A 375 -6.16 18.99 15.94
N LEU A 376 -6.71 18.35 14.91
CA LEU A 376 -7.66 19.00 14.00
C LEU A 376 -8.89 19.53 14.73
N GLN A 377 -9.45 18.76 15.67
CA GLN A 377 -10.57 19.17 16.50
C GLN A 377 -10.25 20.41 17.33
N LEU A 378 -9.10 20.42 18.01
CA LEU A 378 -8.64 21.58 18.78
C LEU A 378 -8.53 22.82 17.87
N LEU A 379 -7.84 22.69 16.73
CA LEU A 379 -7.60 23.81 15.83
C LEU A 379 -8.89 24.33 15.19
N HIS A 380 -9.88 23.46 14.96
CA HIS A 380 -11.20 23.85 14.50
C HIS A 380 -11.91 24.78 15.51
N TYR A 381 -12.03 24.35 16.77
CA TYR A 381 -12.66 25.17 17.82
C TYR A 381 -11.86 26.44 18.12
N LEU A 382 -10.52 26.37 18.03
CA LEU A 382 -9.67 27.55 18.18
C LEU A 382 -9.97 28.59 17.11
N ARG A 383 -10.23 28.16 15.87
CA ARG A 383 -10.61 29.06 14.77
C ARG A 383 -12.01 29.65 14.96
N GLN A 384 -12.94 28.89 15.53
CA GLN A 384 -14.28 29.37 15.88
C GLN A 384 -14.32 30.28 17.09
N ARG A 385 -13.20 30.35 17.84
CA ARG A 385 -13.04 31.13 19.07
C ARG A 385 -13.95 30.67 20.21
N GLU A 386 -14.29 29.38 20.25
CA GLU A 386 -15.12 28.82 21.32
C GLU A 386 -14.24 28.37 22.49
N LEU A 387 -14.20 29.12 23.60
CA LEU A 387 -13.30 28.85 24.71
C LEU A 387 -13.55 27.50 25.39
N GLU A 388 -14.79 27.22 25.78
CA GLU A 388 -15.15 25.99 26.50
C GLU A 388 -14.78 24.71 25.71
N PRO A 389 -15.15 24.58 24.41
CA PRO A 389 -14.69 23.48 23.57
C PRO A 389 -13.17 23.38 23.45
N VAL A 390 -12.46 24.51 23.32
CA VAL A 390 -10.98 24.51 23.27
C VAL A 390 -10.39 23.92 24.55
N LEU A 391 -10.84 24.39 25.73
CA LEU A 391 -10.36 23.89 27.02
C LEU A 391 -10.66 22.40 27.20
N ALA A 392 -11.87 21.96 26.83
CA ALA A 392 -12.27 20.56 26.89
C ALA A 392 -11.38 19.66 25.98
N ARG A 393 -11.01 20.13 24.78
CA ARG A 393 -10.12 19.37 23.87
C ARG A 393 -8.67 19.36 24.35
N LEU A 394 -8.18 20.45 24.95
CA LEU A 394 -6.85 20.49 25.56
C LEU A 394 -6.71 19.49 26.72
N GLU A 395 -7.73 19.37 27.57
CA GLU A 395 -7.75 18.36 28.63
C GLU A 395 -7.75 16.92 28.08
N ARG A 396 -8.48 16.67 26.99
CA ARG A 396 -8.42 15.37 26.29
C ARG A 396 -7.03 15.08 25.74
N LEU A 397 -6.35 16.06 25.14
CA LEU A 397 -4.97 15.92 24.66
C LEU A 397 -3.99 15.63 25.80
N ARG A 398 -4.10 16.34 26.95
CA ARG A 398 -3.28 16.08 28.15
C ARG A 398 -3.45 14.64 28.63
N LYS A 399 -4.69 14.17 28.76
CA LYS A 399 -5.00 12.78 29.16
C LYS A 399 -4.45 11.76 28.13
N TYR A 400 -4.58 12.05 26.84
CA TYR A 400 -4.05 11.19 25.77
C TYR A 400 -2.52 11.08 25.84
N GLN A 401 -1.81 12.21 25.99
CA GLN A 401 -0.36 12.24 26.13
C GLN A 401 0.11 11.37 27.30
N GLN A 402 -0.51 11.51 28.48
CA GLN A 402 -0.15 10.76 29.69
C GLN A 402 -0.37 9.24 29.55
N ARG A 403 -1.41 8.84 28.81
CA ARG A 403 -1.79 7.44 28.62
C ARG A 403 -1.05 6.74 27.50
N HIS A 404 -0.72 7.44 26.42
CA HIS A 404 -0.32 6.81 25.16
C HIS A 404 1.03 7.25 24.59
N LEU A 405 1.57 8.41 24.98
CA LEU A 405 2.76 8.99 24.36
C LEU A 405 4.01 8.93 25.26
N ARG A 406 4.33 7.74 25.77
CA ARG A 406 5.48 7.51 26.68
C ARG A 406 6.76 7.07 25.96
N ASP A 407 6.64 6.48 24.79
CA ASP A 407 7.76 5.88 24.07
C ASP A 407 8.59 6.91 23.31
N ALA A 408 9.88 6.63 23.09
CA ALA A 408 10.77 7.49 22.29
C ALA A 408 10.20 7.77 20.88
N ALA A 409 9.46 6.81 20.32
CA ALA A 409 8.86 6.95 19.01
C ALA A 409 7.70 7.96 18.92
N THR A 410 7.18 8.41 20.06
CA THR A 410 6.10 9.40 20.15
C THR A 410 6.61 10.80 20.49
N LEU A 411 7.94 11.02 20.44
CA LEU A 411 8.58 12.25 20.86
C LEU A 411 8.03 13.48 20.15
N ARG A 412 7.89 13.44 18.82
CA ARG A 412 7.39 14.56 18.02
C ARG A 412 5.96 14.95 18.42
N SER A 413 5.08 13.97 18.54
CA SER A 413 3.68 14.16 18.95
C SER A 413 3.60 14.71 20.38
N ARG A 414 4.43 14.19 21.29
CA ARG A 414 4.54 14.71 22.66
C ARG A 414 4.98 16.17 22.67
N LEU A 415 5.96 16.55 21.86
CA LEU A 415 6.45 17.92 21.77
C LEU A 415 5.39 18.88 21.21
N LEU A 416 4.66 18.47 20.16
CA LEU A 416 3.52 19.24 19.66
C LEU A 416 2.44 19.41 20.74
N LEU A 417 2.07 18.35 21.43
CA LEU A 417 1.04 18.42 22.48
C LEU A 417 1.47 19.33 23.64
N ARG A 418 2.76 19.31 24.01
CA ARG A 418 3.31 20.24 25.00
C ARG A 418 3.23 21.69 24.52
N LEU A 419 3.48 21.97 23.25
CA LEU A 419 3.29 23.31 22.66
C LEU A 419 1.82 23.75 22.75
N LEU A 420 0.88 22.88 22.37
CA LEU A 420 -0.55 23.18 22.41
C LEU A 420 -1.07 23.39 23.84
N VAL A 421 -0.49 22.70 24.83
CA VAL A 421 -0.85 22.86 26.25
C VAL A 421 -0.46 24.23 26.81
N LEU A 422 0.48 24.96 26.18
CA LEU A 422 0.83 26.33 26.57
C LEU A 422 -0.27 27.34 26.27
N LEU A 423 -1.21 27.02 25.36
CA LEU A 423 -2.28 27.92 24.90
C LEU A 423 -2.99 28.66 26.06
N PRO A 424 -3.58 27.96 27.06
CA PRO A 424 -4.25 28.61 28.18
C PRO A 424 -3.29 29.23 29.20
N GLU A 425 -2.02 28.81 29.27
CA GLU A 425 -1.07 29.29 30.30
C GLU A 425 -0.68 30.76 30.13
N VAL A 426 -0.85 31.30 28.92
CA VAL A 426 -0.57 32.70 28.58
C VAL A 426 -1.78 33.37 27.94
N ASN A 427 -2.99 32.92 28.32
CA ASN A 427 -4.27 33.47 27.86
C ASN A 427 -4.36 33.59 26.33
N PHE A 428 -3.83 32.59 25.62
CA PHE A 428 -3.86 32.52 24.16
C PHE A 428 -3.13 33.68 23.43
N ASP A 429 -2.22 34.39 24.10
CA ASP A 429 -1.43 35.47 23.48
C ASP A 429 -0.40 34.88 22.48
N PRO A 430 -0.51 35.18 21.17
CA PRO A 430 0.36 34.58 20.15
C PRO A 430 1.84 34.99 20.27
N VAL A 431 2.14 36.17 20.81
CA VAL A 431 3.51 36.68 20.95
C VAL A 431 4.20 35.99 22.13
N LEU A 432 3.50 35.89 23.27
CA LEU A 432 4.01 35.18 24.45
C LEU A 432 4.14 33.68 24.18
N LEU A 433 3.19 33.08 23.46
CA LEU A 433 3.26 31.68 23.03
C LEU A 433 4.46 31.40 22.14
N ALA A 434 4.72 32.27 21.16
CA ALA A 434 5.89 32.14 20.28
C ALA A 434 7.20 32.14 21.08
N LYS A 435 7.32 33.07 22.06
CA LYS A 435 8.49 33.18 22.94
C LYS A 435 8.64 31.96 23.85
N ARG A 436 7.56 31.55 24.54
CA ARG A 436 7.57 30.43 25.50
C ARG A 436 7.74 29.07 24.81
N GLY A 437 7.19 28.92 23.61
CA GLY A 437 7.27 27.70 22.80
C GLY A 437 8.59 27.51 22.06
N GLN A 438 9.46 28.53 21.98
CA GLN A 438 10.66 28.51 21.12
C GLN A 438 11.57 27.30 21.38
N ASN A 439 11.84 26.96 22.65
CA ASN A 439 12.68 25.82 23.00
C ASN A 439 12.04 24.49 22.58
N LEU A 440 10.74 24.31 22.83
CA LEU A 440 10.00 23.12 22.43
C LEU A 440 9.92 22.97 20.90
N LEU A 441 9.76 24.08 20.17
CA LEU A 441 9.78 24.09 18.71
C LEU A 441 11.16 23.70 18.16
N LEU A 442 12.24 24.18 18.78
CA LEU A 442 13.61 23.78 18.43
C LEU A 442 13.80 22.28 18.63
N GLN A 443 13.41 21.75 19.79
CA GLN A 443 13.45 20.31 20.08
C GLN A 443 12.62 19.50 19.06
N LEU A 444 11.44 20.00 18.70
CA LEU A 444 10.56 19.36 17.72
C LEU A 444 11.24 19.27 16.35
N SER A 445 11.83 20.37 15.88
CA SER A 445 12.54 20.42 14.59
C SER A 445 13.72 19.44 14.51
N GLN A 446 14.44 19.27 15.62
CA GLN A 446 15.60 18.37 15.75
C GLN A 446 15.19 16.91 16.02
N ALA A 447 13.97 16.66 16.47
CA ALA A 447 13.52 15.30 16.75
C ALA A 447 13.44 14.47 15.46
N PRO A 448 14.02 13.26 15.44
CA PRO A 448 14.05 12.42 14.25
C PRO A 448 12.65 11.97 13.86
N MET A 449 12.42 11.78 12.56
CA MET A 449 11.26 11.03 12.08
C MET A 449 11.45 9.57 12.51
N THR A 450 10.46 9.01 13.20
CA THR A 450 10.56 7.63 13.72
C THR A 450 10.39 6.64 12.58
N GLY A 451 10.95 5.42 12.69
CA GLY A 451 10.81 4.37 11.67
C GLY A 451 9.38 3.82 11.55
N GLU A 452 9.06 3.08 10.49
CA GLU A 452 7.73 2.49 10.24
C GLU A 452 7.16 1.65 11.40
N ALA A 453 8.02 1.12 12.28
CA ALA A 453 7.58 0.33 13.40
C ALA A 453 6.64 1.11 14.35
N ASP A 454 6.82 2.43 14.45
CA ASP A 454 6.18 3.25 15.46
C ASP A 454 5.70 4.63 14.94
N ALA A 455 5.70 4.85 13.61
CA ALA A 455 5.41 6.17 13.03
C ALA A 455 3.93 6.54 13.10
N GLU A 456 3.62 7.62 13.82
CA GLU A 456 2.39 8.38 13.65
C GLU A 456 2.44 9.16 12.33
N VAL A 457 1.29 9.28 11.64
CA VAL A 457 1.23 9.98 10.35
C VAL A 457 0.98 11.45 10.61
N GLU A 458 2.02 12.28 10.40
CA GLU A 458 1.88 13.72 10.37
C GLU A 458 1.24 14.14 9.04
N ILE A 459 0.01 14.62 9.07
CA ILE A 459 -0.67 15.10 7.84
C ILE A 459 -0.09 16.43 7.39
N ILE A 460 0.16 17.32 8.35
CA ILE A 460 0.94 18.55 8.20
C ILE A 460 2.09 18.46 9.22
N PRO A 461 3.32 18.85 8.85
CA PRO A 461 4.44 18.91 9.78
C PRO A 461 4.06 19.68 11.05
N TYR A 462 4.41 19.14 12.21
CA TYR A 462 4.01 19.72 13.49
C TYR A 462 4.53 21.15 13.70
N GLU A 463 5.69 21.48 13.13
CA GLU A 463 6.26 22.82 13.10
C GLU A 463 5.37 23.81 12.32
N GLN A 464 4.83 23.37 11.18
CA GLN A 464 3.88 24.15 10.39
C GLN A 464 2.53 24.25 11.10
N LEU A 465 2.05 23.17 11.72
CA LEU A 465 0.82 23.22 12.53
C LEU A 465 0.93 24.22 13.67
N TRP A 466 2.06 24.27 14.37
CA TRP A 466 2.29 25.29 15.40
C TRP A 466 2.23 26.71 14.84
N THR A 467 2.83 26.92 13.66
CA THR A 467 2.77 28.21 12.95
C THR A 467 1.32 28.58 12.59
N LEU A 468 0.54 27.61 12.10
CA LEU A 468 -0.89 27.79 11.82
C LEU A 468 -1.69 28.12 13.08
N THR A 469 -1.41 27.47 14.22
CA THR A 469 -2.03 27.77 15.52
C THR A 469 -1.81 29.22 15.92
N LEU A 470 -0.57 29.70 15.86
CA LEU A 470 -0.25 31.09 16.16
C LEU A 470 -0.93 32.06 15.19
N GLY A 471 -1.02 31.70 13.91
CA GLY A 471 -1.75 32.47 12.89
C GLY A 471 -3.23 32.60 13.19
N ILE A 472 -3.88 31.53 13.65
CA ILE A 472 -5.30 31.54 14.07
C ILE A 472 -5.50 32.53 15.23
N LEU A 473 -4.63 32.48 16.25
CA LEU A 473 -4.73 33.34 17.43
C LEU A 473 -4.49 34.83 17.13
N LYS A 474 -3.67 35.16 16.13
CA LYS A 474 -3.50 36.54 15.67
C LYS A 474 -4.80 37.16 15.16
N ASN A 475 -5.71 36.35 14.64
CA ASN A 475 -7.02 36.83 14.21
C ASN A 475 -7.94 37.11 15.42
N GLY A 476 -7.72 36.43 16.54
CA GLY A 476 -8.38 36.66 17.82
C GLY A 476 -8.31 35.44 18.73
N ALA A 477 -8.26 35.69 20.05
CA ALA A 477 -8.32 34.65 21.06
C ALA A 477 -9.73 34.02 21.16
N PRO A 478 -9.84 32.77 21.65
CA PRO A 478 -11.13 32.21 22.03
C PRO A 478 -11.78 33.01 23.16
N GLN A 479 -13.11 33.11 23.13
CA GLN A 479 -13.94 33.87 24.08
C GLN A 479 -14.93 32.98 24.79
#